data_AF-A0A3N7BPM2-F1
#
_entry.id   AF-A0A3N7BPM2-F1
#
_cell.length_a   1.000
_cell.length_b   1.000
_cell.length_c   1.000
_cell.angle_alpha   90.00
_cell.angle_beta   90.00
_cell.angle_gamma   90.00
#
_symmetry.space_group_name_H-M   'P 1'
#
loop_
_entity.id
_entity.type
_entity.pdbx_description
1 polymer ?
#
loop_
_entity_poly.entity_id
_entity_poly.type
_entity_poly.pdbx_seq_one_letter_code
_entity_poly.pdbx_strand_id
1 'polypeptide(L)'
;MTKGNFGTAGSQIEVSTLNNVPQGSYYPSNIPGIGLIWRVKLVAVNFAAGLNVNLGTGVYNSPATGITNATTVYRQEVYVEVVRSIGRVGNGTLILPTENLLRFRYNCGASCGHWNIGINGSLQIEAIPTCAVQVANQSVFLKQVLVKTFTGQGSTSPAHPFSIDLACSGGGVGSIVNAYVTFTDSTNPNNQSKVLSLSGTQKASGVGVQIKHGDTILGYGPDSSQIPNTNQWFAGTISYAEGGRLLRIPLTASYVQTAATAAGIRAGPADAKATFNVTYN
;
A
#
# COMPACT_ATOMS: atom_id res chain seq x y z
N MET A 1 41.26 -35.17 11.36
CA MET A 1 40.22 -34.12 11.26
C MET A 1 40.91 -32.80 11.03
N THR A 2 41.16 -32.46 9.77
CA THR A 2 41.87 -31.22 9.41
C THR A 2 40.85 -30.28 8.80
N LYS A 3 40.53 -29.21 9.55
CA LYS A 3 39.66 -28.10 9.14
C LYS A 3 40.28 -27.42 7.92
N GLY A 4 39.65 -27.53 6.77
CA GLY A 4 39.94 -26.66 5.63
C GLY A 4 39.29 -25.30 5.88
N ASN A 5 40.11 -24.28 6.16
CA ASN A 5 39.67 -22.89 6.25
C ASN A 5 39.09 -22.44 4.90
N PHE A 6 37.83 -22.01 4.89
CA PHE A 6 37.40 -21.05 3.90
C PHE A 6 37.67 -19.65 4.44
N GLY A 7 38.42 -18.87 3.67
CA GLY A 7 38.50 -17.43 3.84
C GLY A 7 37.09 -16.83 3.77
N THR A 8 36.82 -15.94 4.73
CA THR A 8 35.76 -14.94 4.76
C THR A 8 34.73 -15.02 3.64
N ALA A 9 33.63 -15.73 3.91
CA ALA A 9 32.43 -15.69 3.09
C ALA A 9 31.92 -14.24 3.04
N GLY A 10 32.18 -13.53 1.94
CA GLY A 10 31.49 -12.28 1.68
C GLY A 10 30.08 -12.60 1.19
N SER A 11 29.17 -12.80 2.13
CA SER A 11 27.74 -12.87 1.90
C SER A 11 27.25 -11.52 1.38
N GLN A 12 26.74 -11.48 0.16
CA GLN A 12 25.98 -10.35 -0.37
C GLN A 12 24.51 -10.76 -0.32
N ILE A 13 23.69 -9.99 0.40
CA ILE A 13 22.24 -10.18 0.44
C ILE A 13 21.66 -9.30 -0.66
N GLU A 14 21.32 -9.89 -1.80
CA GLU A 14 20.47 -9.23 -2.80
C GLU A 14 19.03 -9.63 -2.55
N VAL A 15 18.21 -8.67 -2.12
CA VAL A 15 16.76 -8.86 -1.94
C VAL A 15 16.08 -8.62 -3.28
N SER A 16 15.85 -9.67 -4.05
CA SER A 16 14.99 -9.61 -5.23
C SER A 16 13.55 -9.95 -4.84
N THR A 17 12.59 -9.15 -5.28
CA THR A 17 11.16 -9.35 -5.02
C THR A 17 10.52 -10.06 -6.20
N LEU A 18 10.03 -11.29 -6.01
CA LEU A 18 9.21 -12.00 -6.98
C LEU A 18 7.75 -12.02 -6.50
N ASN A 19 6.84 -11.63 -7.39
CA ASN A 19 5.41 -11.53 -7.10
C ASN A 19 4.72 -12.89 -7.30
N ASN A 20 3.95 -13.33 -6.29
CA ASN A 20 2.99 -14.44 -6.33
C ASN A 20 3.58 -15.83 -6.65
N VAL A 21 4.43 -16.35 -5.77
CA VAL A 21 4.97 -17.72 -5.89
C VAL A 21 3.97 -18.75 -5.33
N PRO A 22 3.66 -19.86 -6.03
CA PRO A 22 2.81 -20.93 -5.52
C PRO A 22 3.33 -21.56 -4.22
N GLN A 23 2.41 -21.99 -3.35
CA GLN A 23 2.72 -22.65 -2.08
C GLN A 23 3.47 -23.97 -2.32
N GLY A 24 4.64 -24.15 -1.70
CA GLY A 24 5.52 -25.32 -1.88
C GLY A 24 6.86 -25.05 -2.57
N SER A 25 7.05 -23.85 -3.14
CA SER A 25 8.33 -23.44 -3.77
C SER A 25 9.17 -22.51 -2.89
N TYR A 26 8.76 -22.24 -1.65
CA TYR A 26 9.41 -21.30 -0.74
C TYR A 26 9.27 -21.78 0.72
N TYR A 27 10.15 -21.29 1.61
CA TYR A 27 10.06 -21.48 3.06
C TYR A 27 9.08 -20.47 3.65
N PRO A 28 8.08 -20.90 4.44
CA PRO A 28 7.25 -19.95 5.18
C PRO A 28 8.13 -19.18 6.17
N SER A 29 7.97 -17.87 6.22
CA SER A 29 8.63 -17.03 7.23
C SER A 29 7.79 -16.91 8.49
N ASN A 30 8.31 -16.19 9.48
CA ASN A 30 7.56 -15.78 10.67
C ASN A 30 6.46 -14.72 10.37
N ILE A 31 6.40 -14.21 9.13
CA ILE A 31 5.39 -13.25 8.69
C ILE A 31 4.39 -13.95 7.75
N PRO A 32 3.07 -13.94 8.07
CA PRO A 32 2.04 -14.47 7.18
C PRO A 32 2.13 -13.85 5.79
N GLY A 33 1.98 -14.66 4.73
CA GLY A 33 2.02 -14.15 3.35
C GLY A 33 3.43 -13.88 2.79
N ILE A 34 4.48 -14.04 3.59
CA ILE A 34 5.88 -13.90 3.17
C ILE A 34 6.58 -15.26 3.22
N GLY A 35 7.21 -15.59 2.10
CA GLY A 35 8.07 -16.74 1.92
C GLY A 35 9.51 -16.35 1.62
N LEU A 36 10.42 -17.31 1.76
CA LEU A 36 11.83 -17.17 1.41
C LEU A 36 12.21 -18.22 0.38
N ILE A 37 13.01 -17.85 -0.63
CA ILE A 37 13.64 -18.81 -1.55
C ILE A 37 15.15 -18.65 -1.43
N TRP A 38 15.85 -19.77 -1.28
CA TRP A 38 17.30 -19.77 -1.21
C TRP A 38 17.89 -20.17 -2.55
N ARG A 39 18.74 -19.31 -3.10
CA ARG A 39 19.50 -19.59 -4.31
C ARG A 39 20.97 -19.61 -3.99
N VAL A 40 21.64 -20.66 -4.45
CA VAL A 40 23.09 -20.80 -4.28
C VAL A 40 23.72 -21.01 -5.64
N LYS A 41 24.76 -20.24 -5.93
CA LYS A 41 25.64 -20.50 -7.06
C LYS A 41 26.88 -21.20 -6.55
N LEU A 42 26.94 -22.50 -6.84
CA LEU A 42 28.03 -23.37 -6.45
C LEU A 42 29.13 -23.35 -7.51
N VAL A 43 30.35 -22.96 -7.14
CA VAL A 43 31.52 -23.02 -8.02
C VAL A 43 32.43 -24.16 -7.55
N ALA A 44 32.78 -25.04 -8.47
CA ALA A 44 33.63 -26.21 -8.24
C ALA A 44 34.44 -26.54 -9.50
N VAL A 45 35.36 -27.51 -9.41
CA VAL A 45 36.24 -27.91 -10.54
C VAL A 45 35.43 -28.33 -11.77
N ASN A 46 34.39 -29.13 -11.56
CA ASN A 46 33.49 -29.58 -12.64
C ASN A 46 32.38 -28.57 -12.98
N PHE A 47 32.33 -27.42 -12.29
CA PHE A 47 31.38 -26.33 -12.52
C PHE A 47 32.09 -24.97 -12.39
N ALA A 48 33.12 -24.73 -13.20
CA ALA A 48 33.92 -23.51 -13.14
C ALA A 48 33.10 -22.23 -13.43
N ALA A 49 32.05 -22.32 -14.26
CA ALA A 49 31.13 -21.23 -14.55
C ALA A 49 30.04 -21.02 -13.47
N GLY A 50 29.95 -21.94 -12.50
CA GLY A 50 28.92 -21.95 -11.45
C GLY A 50 27.69 -22.80 -11.79
N LEU A 51 27.13 -23.44 -10.77
CA LEU A 51 25.89 -24.20 -10.80
C LEU A 51 24.86 -23.48 -9.93
N ASN A 52 23.78 -22.97 -10.53
CA ASN A 52 22.68 -22.37 -9.80
C ASN A 52 21.75 -23.44 -9.24
N VAL A 53 21.48 -23.37 -7.94
CA VAL A 53 20.65 -24.33 -7.21
C VAL A 53 19.61 -23.58 -6.39
N ASN A 54 18.36 -24.00 -6.47
CA ASN A 54 17.31 -23.61 -5.55
C ASN A 54 17.25 -24.65 -4.42
N LEU A 55 17.48 -24.23 -3.18
CA LEU A 55 17.54 -25.16 -2.06
C LEU A 55 16.18 -25.26 -1.35
N GLY A 56 15.60 -26.46 -1.36
CA GLY A 56 14.42 -26.87 -0.57
C GLY A 56 14.80 -27.53 0.77
N THR A 57 13.82 -27.95 1.57
CA THR A 57 14.06 -28.52 2.90
C THR A 57 14.90 -29.80 2.84
N GLY A 58 15.86 -29.96 3.75
CA GLY A 58 16.64 -31.20 3.91
C GLY A 58 18.09 -31.07 3.46
N VAL A 59 18.68 -32.19 3.03
CA VAL A 59 20.07 -32.23 2.52
C VAL A 59 20.04 -32.22 1.00
N TYR A 60 20.63 -31.18 0.39
CA TYR A 60 20.88 -31.16 -1.04
C TYR A 60 22.20 -31.86 -1.37
N ASN A 61 22.15 -32.95 -2.14
CA ASN A 61 23.33 -33.63 -2.65
C ASN A 61 23.72 -33.00 -3.99
N SER A 62 24.74 -32.14 -3.98
CA SER A 62 25.18 -31.42 -5.16
C SER A 62 26.00 -32.32 -6.08
N PRO A 63 25.82 -32.24 -7.41
CA PRO A 63 26.73 -32.89 -8.36
C PRO A 63 28.10 -32.21 -8.42
N ALA A 64 28.26 -31.03 -7.82
CA ALA A 64 29.54 -30.33 -7.77
C ALA A 64 30.58 -31.12 -6.99
N THR A 65 31.75 -31.33 -7.58
CA THR A 65 32.84 -32.12 -7.01
C THR A 65 33.54 -31.32 -5.92
N GLY A 66 33.50 -31.83 -4.70
CA GLY A 66 34.28 -31.26 -3.60
C GLY A 66 35.69 -31.84 -3.63
N ILE A 67 36.67 -31.05 -3.20
CA ILE A 67 38.05 -31.50 -3.08
C ILE A 67 38.46 -31.43 -1.61
N THR A 68 38.95 -32.53 -1.06
CA THR A 68 39.63 -32.54 0.24
C THR A 68 41.11 -32.22 0.03
N ASN A 69 41.67 -31.27 0.79
CA ASN A 69 43.08 -30.84 0.72
C ASN A 69 43.47 -30.02 -0.54
N ALA A 70 42.58 -29.16 -1.04
CA ALA A 70 42.90 -28.21 -2.11
C ALA A 70 43.55 -26.93 -1.55
N THR A 71 44.51 -26.37 -2.29
CA THR A 71 45.01 -24.99 -2.11
C THR A 71 44.12 -23.96 -2.82
N THR A 72 43.27 -24.42 -3.74
CA THR A 72 42.32 -23.60 -4.50
C THR A 72 41.04 -23.37 -3.69
N VAL A 73 40.69 -22.10 -3.47
CA VAL A 73 39.46 -21.70 -2.79
C VAL A 73 38.47 -21.15 -3.82
N TYR A 74 37.28 -21.75 -3.89
CA TYR A 74 36.18 -21.25 -4.72
C TYR A 74 35.20 -20.44 -3.88
N ARG A 75 34.98 -19.18 -4.25
CA ARG A 75 33.92 -18.35 -3.66
C ARG A 75 32.56 -18.91 -4.11
N GLN A 76 31.67 -19.10 -3.15
CA GLN A 76 30.28 -19.47 -3.39
C GLN A 76 29.40 -18.23 -3.19
N GLU A 77 28.30 -18.12 -3.94
CA GLU A 77 27.35 -17.01 -3.79
C GLU A 77 26.02 -17.57 -3.28
N VAL A 78 25.46 -16.93 -2.25
CA VAL A 78 24.20 -17.33 -1.60
C VAL A 78 23.28 -16.13 -1.59
N TYR A 79 22.05 -16.33 -2.05
CA TYR A 79 21.01 -15.31 -2.14
C TYR A 79 19.75 -15.80 -1.44
N VAL A 80 19.05 -14.86 -0.81
CA VAL A 80 17.70 -15.08 -0.27
C VAL A 80 16.75 -14.14 -0.98
N GLU A 81 15.80 -14.72 -1.69
CA GLU A 81 14.71 -13.97 -2.30
C GLU A 81 13.54 -13.94 -1.32
N VAL A 82 13.05 -12.74 -1.00
CA VAL A 82 11.83 -12.56 -0.21
C VAL A 82 10.67 -12.55 -1.20
N VAL A 83 9.80 -13.55 -1.09
CA VAL A 83 8.71 -13.75 -2.04
C VAL A 83 7.37 -13.57 -1.36
N ARG A 84 6.42 -12.97 -2.08
CA ARG A 84 5.05 -12.89 -1.63
C ARG A 84 4.34 -14.21 -1.95
N SER A 85 3.77 -14.85 -0.92
CA SER A 85 2.89 -15.99 -1.12
C SER A 85 1.45 -15.56 -1.41
N ILE A 86 0.66 -16.52 -1.89
CA ILE A 86 -0.79 -16.34 -2.03
C ILE A 86 -1.40 -16.10 -0.64
N GLY A 87 -2.21 -15.06 -0.50
CA GLY A 87 -2.87 -14.70 0.76
C GLY A 87 -2.55 -13.29 1.27
N ARG A 88 -2.92 -13.03 2.53
CA ARG A 88 -2.67 -11.75 3.20
C ARG A 88 -1.21 -11.69 3.65
N VAL A 89 -0.56 -10.56 3.39
CA VAL A 89 0.78 -10.24 3.90
C VAL A 89 0.63 -9.54 5.25
N GLY A 90 1.26 -10.08 6.28
CA GLY A 90 1.32 -9.47 7.60
C GLY A 90 2.44 -8.43 7.72
N ASN A 91 2.43 -7.69 8.83
CA ASN A 91 3.51 -6.79 9.21
C ASN A 91 4.43 -7.46 10.21
N GLY A 92 5.68 -7.00 10.26
CA GLY A 92 6.60 -7.34 11.34
C GLY A 92 8.04 -7.40 10.88
N THR A 93 8.90 -7.79 11.80
CA THR A 93 10.31 -8.03 11.53
C THR A 93 10.48 -9.45 10.99
N LEU A 94 10.83 -9.58 9.71
CA LEU A 94 11.26 -10.84 9.13
C LEU A 94 12.59 -11.18 9.78
N ILE A 95 12.60 -12.26 10.54
CA ILE A 95 13.80 -12.77 11.17
C ILE A 95 14.34 -13.87 10.27
N LEU A 96 15.52 -13.65 9.69
CA LEU A 96 16.20 -14.71 8.96
C LEU A 96 16.77 -15.67 9.99
N PRO A 97 16.39 -16.97 9.96
CA PRO A 97 16.80 -17.89 11.01
C PRO A 97 18.31 -18.09 11.00
N THR A 98 18.89 -18.08 12.20
CA THR A 98 20.33 -17.93 12.43
C THR A 98 21.12 -19.24 12.27
N GLU A 99 20.46 -20.41 12.25
CA GLU A 99 21.13 -21.70 12.41
C GLU A 99 20.60 -22.79 11.45
N ASN A 100 21.52 -23.46 10.75
CA ASN A 100 21.37 -24.76 10.06
C ASN A 100 20.12 -24.96 9.18
N LEU A 101 19.63 -23.90 8.53
CA LEU A 101 18.43 -23.97 7.69
C LEU A 101 18.61 -24.90 6.49
N LEU A 102 19.81 -24.86 5.90
CA LEU A 102 20.12 -25.59 4.69
C LEU A 102 21.40 -26.38 4.89
N ARG A 103 21.29 -27.66 4.53
CA ARG A 103 22.42 -28.57 4.44
C ARG A 103 22.66 -28.90 2.99
N PHE A 104 23.87 -28.70 2.52
CA PHE A 104 24.27 -29.22 1.22
C PHE A 104 25.57 -30.00 1.33
N ARG A 105 25.77 -30.92 0.40
CA ARG A 105 26.93 -31.80 0.35
C ARG A 105 27.48 -31.81 -1.07
N TYR A 106 28.79 -31.62 -1.19
CA TYR A 106 29.50 -31.80 -2.47
C TYR A 106 29.69 -33.29 -2.79
N ASN A 107 29.79 -33.61 -4.07
CA ASN A 107 30.05 -34.96 -4.57
C ASN A 107 31.53 -35.33 -4.38
N CYS A 108 31.85 -35.98 -3.27
CA CYS A 108 33.20 -36.47 -2.97
C CYS A 108 33.18 -37.70 -2.05
N GLY A 109 32.14 -38.54 -2.18
CA GLY A 109 31.97 -39.74 -1.36
C GLY A 109 31.88 -39.45 0.14
N ALA A 110 32.28 -40.44 0.98
CA ALA A 110 32.26 -40.33 2.44
C ALA A 110 33.18 -39.26 3.02
N SER A 111 34.10 -38.71 2.21
CA SER A 111 35.16 -37.79 2.65
C SER A 111 34.68 -36.36 2.89
N CYS A 112 33.53 -35.98 2.36
CA CYS A 112 32.97 -34.64 2.50
C CYS A 112 31.79 -34.61 3.48
N GLY A 113 31.92 -33.74 4.49
CA GLY A 113 30.86 -33.43 5.44
C GLY A 113 29.76 -32.56 4.84
N HIS A 114 28.70 -32.35 5.62
CA HIS A 114 27.65 -31.40 5.29
C HIS A 114 28.10 -29.98 5.56
N TRP A 115 27.75 -29.07 4.65
CA TRP A 115 27.89 -27.64 4.82
C TRP A 115 26.57 -27.06 5.29
N ASN A 116 26.63 -26.27 6.35
CA ASN A 116 25.48 -25.53 6.86
C ASN A 116 25.54 -24.10 6.33
N ILE A 117 24.43 -23.63 5.78
CA ILE A 117 24.25 -22.22 5.43
C ILE A 117 23.31 -21.61 6.46
N GLY A 118 23.76 -20.53 7.08
CA GLY A 118 22.96 -19.66 7.94
C GLY A 118 23.17 -18.21 7.53
N ILE A 119 22.12 -17.39 7.65
CA ILE A 119 22.21 -15.94 7.50
C ILE A 119 21.65 -15.33 8.77
N ASN A 120 22.38 -14.39 9.35
CA ASN A 120 21.88 -13.57 10.44
C ASN A 120 21.46 -12.22 9.87
N GLY A 121 20.22 -11.83 10.12
CA GLY A 121 19.70 -10.56 9.66
C GLY A 121 18.22 -10.41 10.00
N SER A 122 17.77 -9.17 9.96
CA SER A 122 16.36 -8.85 10.09
C SER A 122 15.96 -7.83 9.03
N LEU A 123 14.74 -7.96 8.54
CA LEU A 123 14.15 -7.03 7.57
C LEU A 123 12.78 -6.61 8.07
N GLN A 124 12.50 -5.31 8.15
CA GLN A 124 11.14 -4.86 8.46
C GLN A 124 10.25 -5.03 7.22
N ILE A 125 9.13 -5.72 7.39
CA ILE A 125 8.08 -5.87 6.38
C ILE A 125 6.86 -5.09 6.85
N GLU A 126 6.48 -4.12 6.03
CA GLU A 126 5.28 -3.32 6.21
C GLU A 126 4.32 -3.60 5.06
N ALA A 127 3.26 -4.36 5.33
CA ALA A 127 2.12 -4.43 4.42
C ALA A 127 1.29 -3.16 4.59
N ILE A 128 1.42 -2.25 3.63
CA ILE A 128 0.60 -1.05 3.58
C ILE A 128 -0.82 -1.49 3.17
N PRO A 129 -1.84 -1.18 3.98
CA PRO A 129 -3.20 -1.47 3.61
C PRO A 129 -3.66 -0.60 2.43
N THR A 130 -4.44 -1.20 1.53
CA THR A 130 -5.04 -0.51 0.39
C THR A 130 -6.54 -0.41 0.59
N CYS A 131 -7.11 0.79 0.41
CA CYS A 131 -8.54 0.98 0.45
C CYS A 131 -9.10 1.33 -0.93
N ALA A 132 -10.28 0.78 -1.21
CA ALA A 132 -11.06 1.06 -2.40
C ALA A 132 -12.36 1.76 -2.00
N VAL A 133 -12.77 2.76 -2.77
CA VAL A 133 -14.07 3.40 -2.61
C VAL A 133 -15.16 2.39 -2.98
N GLN A 134 -16.15 2.19 -2.10
CA GLN A 134 -17.22 1.22 -2.35
C GLN A 134 -18.19 1.68 -3.46
N VAL A 135 -18.50 2.97 -3.49
CA VAL A 135 -19.40 3.58 -4.48
C VAL A 135 -18.69 4.77 -5.12
N ALA A 136 -18.22 4.59 -6.36
CA ALA A 136 -17.46 5.61 -7.08
C ALA A 136 -18.29 6.86 -7.42
N ASN A 137 -19.57 6.68 -7.78
CA ASN A 137 -20.46 7.77 -8.16
C ASN A 137 -21.53 7.98 -7.10
N GLN A 138 -21.42 9.07 -6.36
CA GLN A 138 -22.40 9.45 -5.34
C GLN A 138 -23.31 10.56 -5.85
N SER A 139 -24.62 10.35 -5.75
CA SER A 139 -25.62 11.36 -6.08
C SER A 139 -26.28 11.83 -4.79
N VAL A 140 -26.23 13.15 -4.54
CA VAL A 140 -26.82 13.78 -3.36
C VAL A 140 -27.93 14.73 -3.82
N PHE A 141 -29.16 14.43 -3.42
CA PHE A 141 -30.32 15.24 -3.80
C PHE A 141 -30.58 16.33 -2.77
N LEU A 142 -30.18 17.57 -3.07
CA LEU A 142 -30.32 18.75 -2.19
C LEU A 142 -31.75 19.34 -2.17
N LYS A 143 -32.67 18.76 -2.94
CA LYS A 143 -34.06 19.21 -3.11
C LYS A 143 -34.18 20.63 -3.67
N GLN A 144 -35.42 21.01 -3.98
CA GLN A 144 -35.76 22.39 -4.34
C GLN A 144 -35.82 23.27 -3.09
N VAL A 145 -35.26 24.47 -3.18
CA VAL A 145 -35.20 25.43 -2.07
C VAL A 145 -35.70 26.79 -2.55
N LEU A 146 -36.51 27.46 -1.71
CA LEU A 146 -37.03 28.78 -2.02
C LEU A 146 -35.94 29.84 -1.80
N VAL A 147 -35.87 30.84 -2.68
CA VAL A 147 -34.89 31.93 -2.57
C VAL A 147 -34.95 32.64 -1.20
N LYS A 148 -36.14 32.75 -0.61
CA LYS A 148 -36.35 33.36 0.71
C LYS A 148 -35.64 32.63 1.88
N THR A 149 -35.19 31.39 1.67
CA THR A 149 -34.38 30.65 2.66
C THR A 149 -33.02 31.31 2.87
N PHE A 150 -32.54 32.04 1.86
CA PHE A 150 -31.25 32.71 1.90
C PHE A 150 -31.43 34.17 2.38
N THR A 151 -30.85 34.47 3.53
CA THR A 151 -31.06 35.73 4.27
C THR A 151 -29.84 36.66 4.25
N GLY A 152 -28.79 36.31 3.48
CA GLY A 152 -27.52 37.03 3.42
C GLY A 152 -26.38 36.13 2.96
N GLN A 153 -25.29 36.73 2.49
CA GLN A 153 -24.10 35.98 2.06
C GLN A 153 -23.65 34.98 3.14
N GLY A 154 -23.42 33.73 2.75
CA GLY A 154 -23.06 32.64 3.67
C GLY A 154 -24.25 31.91 4.32
N SER A 155 -25.49 32.40 4.17
CA SER A 155 -26.68 31.66 4.61
C SER A 155 -26.87 30.39 3.77
N THR A 156 -27.47 29.36 4.37
CA THR A 156 -27.45 28.01 3.80
C THR A 156 -28.85 27.40 3.73
N SER A 157 -29.08 26.53 2.75
CA SER A 157 -30.23 25.64 2.77
C SER A 157 -30.11 24.59 3.88
N PRO A 158 -31.17 23.81 4.15
CA PRO A 158 -31.04 22.59 4.94
C PRO A 158 -29.92 21.68 4.42
N ALA A 159 -29.23 21.02 5.35
CA ALA A 159 -28.12 20.12 5.06
C ALA A 159 -28.63 18.71 4.75
N HIS A 160 -28.01 18.07 3.76
CA HIS A 160 -28.31 16.71 3.33
C HIS A 160 -27.12 15.80 3.60
N PRO A 161 -27.27 14.77 4.45
CA PRO A 161 -26.19 13.86 4.78
C PRO A 161 -25.91 12.86 3.66
N PHE A 162 -24.65 12.52 3.49
CA PHE A 162 -24.16 11.44 2.63
C PHE A 162 -22.83 10.90 3.20
N SER A 163 -22.30 9.79 2.67
CA SER A 163 -21.01 9.29 3.14
C SER A 163 -20.15 8.73 2.00
N ILE A 164 -18.84 8.91 2.15
CA ILE A 164 -17.84 8.19 1.36
C ILE A 164 -17.39 6.99 2.17
N ASP A 165 -17.71 5.80 1.69
CA ASP A 165 -17.37 4.55 2.34
C ASP A 165 -16.16 3.91 1.62
N LEU A 166 -15.08 3.68 2.37
CA LEU A 166 -13.86 3.03 1.90
C LEU A 166 -13.78 1.62 2.47
N ALA A 167 -13.63 0.62 1.61
CA ALA A 167 -13.36 -0.75 1.98
C ALA A 167 -11.86 -1.05 1.87
N CYS A 168 -11.23 -1.36 3.00
CA CYS A 168 -9.79 -1.56 3.12
C CYS A 168 -9.40 -3.04 3.14
N SER A 169 -8.23 -3.35 2.59
CA SER A 169 -7.68 -4.70 2.45
C SER A 169 -6.17 -4.69 2.59
N GLY A 170 -5.56 -5.85 2.88
CA GLY A 170 -4.14 -5.89 3.26
C GLY A 170 -3.91 -5.29 4.65
N GLY A 171 -2.66 -5.23 5.10
CA GLY A 171 -2.31 -4.84 6.46
C GLY A 171 -2.38 -6.01 7.46
N GLY A 172 -1.46 -6.00 8.42
CA GLY A 172 -1.45 -6.90 9.58
C GLY A 172 -2.38 -6.40 10.71
N VAL A 173 -2.61 -7.24 11.72
CA VAL A 173 -3.27 -6.81 12.96
C VAL A 173 -2.44 -5.68 13.59
N GLY A 174 -3.09 -4.59 13.96
CA GLY A 174 -2.43 -3.40 14.52
C GLY A 174 -1.88 -2.43 13.47
N SER A 175 -2.02 -2.70 12.17
CA SER A 175 -1.76 -1.70 11.14
C SER A 175 -2.72 -0.52 11.27
N ILE A 176 -2.22 0.68 10.99
CA ILE A 176 -2.98 1.92 10.98
C ILE A 176 -2.68 2.62 9.66
N VAL A 177 -3.70 3.12 8.98
CA VAL A 177 -3.53 4.04 7.85
C VAL A 177 -4.44 5.22 8.00
N ASN A 178 -3.91 6.41 7.74
CA ASN A 178 -4.64 7.65 7.73
C ASN A 178 -5.10 7.96 6.30
N ALA A 179 -6.40 8.15 6.14
CA ALA A 179 -6.97 8.58 4.88
C ALA A 179 -7.11 10.10 4.85
N TYR A 180 -6.64 10.69 3.76
CA TYR A 180 -6.82 12.10 3.44
C TYR A 180 -7.62 12.21 2.16
N VAL A 181 -8.44 13.25 2.06
CA VAL A 181 -9.30 13.49 0.91
C VAL A 181 -9.07 14.91 0.39
N THR A 182 -9.10 15.06 -0.93
CA THR A 182 -9.21 16.36 -1.60
C THR A 182 -10.42 16.32 -2.53
N PHE A 183 -11.28 17.34 -2.47
CA PHE A 183 -12.34 17.54 -3.44
C PHE A 183 -11.87 18.48 -4.55
N THR A 184 -12.24 18.20 -5.79
CA THR A 184 -11.98 19.06 -6.94
C THR A 184 -13.30 19.45 -7.60
N ASP A 185 -13.47 20.73 -7.88
CA ASP A 185 -14.64 21.22 -8.62
C ASP A 185 -14.51 20.81 -10.10
N SER A 186 -15.39 19.92 -10.56
CA SER A 186 -15.35 19.42 -11.93
C SER A 186 -15.77 20.46 -12.97
N THR A 187 -16.48 21.51 -12.55
CA THR A 187 -16.92 22.60 -13.44
C THR A 187 -15.87 23.70 -13.54
N ASN A 188 -15.11 23.91 -12.47
CA ASN A 188 -13.99 24.85 -12.42
C ASN A 188 -12.78 24.23 -11.70
N PRO A 189 -11.91 23.47 -12.41
CA PRO A 189 -10.79 22.75 -11.80
C PRO A 189 -9.77 23.63 -11.05
N ASN A 190 -9.76 24.95 -11.31
CA ASN A 190 -8.90 25.91 -10.62
C ASN A 190 -9.54 26.49 -9.35
N ASN A 191 -10.76 26.09 -9.01
CA ASN A 191 -11.46 26.56 -7.82
C ASN A 191 -10.75 26.07 -6.56
N GLN A 192 -10.23 27.03 -5.78
CA GLN A 192 -9.61 26.78 -4.47
C GLN A 192 -10.47 27.29 -3.29
N SER A 193 -11.70 27.72 -3.58
CA SER A 193 -12.62 28.25 -2.57
C SER A 193 -13.31 27.14 -1.79
N LYS A 194 -14.24 27.51 -0.91
CA LYS A 194 -15.12 26.60 -0.16
C LYS A 194 -16.50 26.43 -0.79
N VAL A 195 -16.68 26.91 -2.02
CA VAL A 195 -17.95 26.91 -2.73
C VAL A 195 -17.78 26.17 -4.05
N LEU A 196 -18.53 25.09 -4.23
CA LEU A 196 -18.61 24.34 -5.48
C LEU A 196 -19.44 25.10 -6.50
N SER A 197 -18.89 25.21 -7.71
CA SER A 197 -19.56 25.86 -8.82
C SER A 197 -20.76 25.04 -9.30
N LEU A 198 -21.85 25.74 -9.61
CA LEU A 198 -22.99 25.13 -10.29
C LEU A 198 -22.63 24.79 -11.74
N SER A 199 -23.12 23.64 -12.21
CA SER A 199 -22.95 23.07 -13.54
C SER A 199 -24.24 23.19 -14.37
N GLY A 200 -24.16 22.90 -15.69
CA GLY A 200 -25.31 22.93 -16.59
C GLY A 200 -25.63 24.31 -17.19
N THR A 201 -26.71 24.36 -17.98
CA THR A 201 -27.20 25.57 -18.67
C THR A 201 -28.36 26.21 -17.90
N GLN A 202 -28.57 27.52 -18.08
CA GLN A 202 -29.63 28.30 -17.42
C GLN A 202 -29.67 28.19 -15.88
N LYS A 203 -28.53 27.85 -15.27
CA LYS A 203 -28.38 27.63 -13.83
C LYS A 203 -28.75 28.84 -12.98
N ALA A 204 -29.06 28.56 -11.72
CA ALA A 204 -29.20 29.58 -10.68
C ALA A 204 -27.92 30.40 -10.55
N SER A 205 -28.04 31.65 -10.10
CA SER A 205 -26.89 32.53 -9.81
C SER A 205 -26.97 33.06 -8.39
N GLY A 206 -25.84 33.51 -7.83
CA GLY A 206 -25.77 34.02 -6.47
C GLY A 206 -25.81 32.93 -5.38
N VAL A 207 -25.71 31.67 -5.79
CA VAL A 207 -25.64 30.49 -4.93
C VAL A 207 -24.58 29.51 -5.44
N GLY A 208 -24.06 28.67 -4.55
CA GLY A 208 -23.24 27.50 -4.89
C GLY A 208 -23.55 26.36 -3.94
N VAL A 209 -22.76 25.29 -3.98
CA VAL A 209 -22.87 24.16 -3.04
C VAL A 209 -21.67 24.18 -2.09
N GLN A 210 -21.90 23.88 -0.81
CA GLN A 210 -20.84 23.64 0.15
C GLN A 210 -20.93 22.21 0.68
N ILE A 211 -19.79 21.61 0.97
CA ILE A 211 -19.67 20.30 1.61
C ILE A 211 -18.99 20.47 2.96
N LYS A 212 -19.49 19.80 3.99
CA LYS A 212 -18.91 19.79 5.33
C LYS A 212 -18.57 18.38 5.79
N HIS A 213 -17.49 18.27 6.55
CA HIS A 213 -17.16 17.12 7.38
C HIS A 213 -17.23 17.55 8.85
N GLY A 214 -18.20 17.01 9.60
CA GLY A 214 -18.60 17.60 10.88
C GLY A 214 -18.99 19.07 10.70
N ASP A 215 -18.37 19.96 11.48
CA ASP A 215 -18.60 21.42 11.39
C ASP A 215 -17.67 22.13 10.40
N THR A 216 -16.71 21.41 9.80
CA THR A 216 -15.69 22.01 8.94
C THR A 216 -16.16 22.09 7.50
N ILE A 217 -16.21 23.31 6.94
CA ILE A 217 -16.46 23.53 5.52
C ILE A 217 -15.20 23.19 4.72
N LEU A 218 -15.34 22.28 3.77
CA LEU A 218 -14.26 21.76 2.96
C LEU A 218 -13.96 22.68 1.77
N GLY A 219 -12.68 22.91 1.51
CA GLY A 219 -12.20 23.63 0.33
C GLY A 219 -12.00 22.71 -0.86
N TYR A 220 -11.95 23.29 -2.05
CA TYR A 220 -11.65 22.58 -3.30
C TYR A 220 -10.17 22.74 -3.66
N GLY A 221 -9.57 21.74 -4.29
CA GLY A 221 -8.18 21.76 -4.71
C GLY A 221 -7.97 21.08 -6.06
N PRO A 222 -6.75 21.11 -6.60
CA PRO A 222 -6.40 20.42 -7.85
C PRO A 222 -6.69 18.92 -7.76
N ASP A 223 -7.05 18.33 -8.91
CA ASP A 223 -7.15 16.88 -9.07
C ASP A 223 -5.73 16.26 -9.08
N SER A 224 -5.22 15.94 -7.90
CA SER A 224 -3.87 15.43 -7.71
C SER A 224 -3.81 14.49 -6.51
N SER A 225 -3.09 13.38 -6.68
CA SER A 225 -2.76 12.41 -5.63
C SER A 225 -1.46 12.77 -4.89
N GLN A 226 -0.84 13.91 -5.17
CA GLN A 226 0.37 14.34 -4.47
C GLN A 226 0.06 14.67 -3.02
N ILE A 227 0.95 14.29 -2.10
CA ILE A 227 0.88 14.71 -0.70
C ILE A 227 2.05 15.67 -0.45
N PRO A 228 1.81 16.89 0.09
CA PRO A 228 0.49 17.50 0.35
C PRO A 228 -0.19 18.01 -0.94
N ASN A 229 -1.52 18.04 -0.95
CA ASN A 229 -2.32 18.73 -1.97
C ASN A 229 -3.08 19.92 -1.34
N THR A 230 -3.36 20.97 -2.12
CA THR A 230 -4.12 22.14 -1.66
C THR A 230 -5.51 21.72 -1.19
N ASN A 231 -5.93 22.24 -0.03
CA ASN A 231 -7.23 21.95 0.61
C ASN A 231 -7.48 20.45 0.88
N GLN A 232 -6.43 19.64 0.96
CA GLN A 232 -6.47 18.29 1.49
C GLN A 232 -6.85 18.31 2.97
N TRP A 233 -7.68 17.36 3.40
CA TRP A 233 -8.15 17.25 4.78
C TRP A 233 -8.13 15.80 5.26
N PHE A 234 -7.99 15.63 6.58
CA PHE A 234 -7.97 14.33 7.22
C PHE A 234 -9.38 13.75 7.32
N ALA A 235 -9.61 12.60 6.67
CA ALA A 235 -10.91 11.96 6.58
C ALA A 235 -11.14 10.89 7.64
N GLY A 236 -10.07 10.35 8.20
CA GLY A 236 -10.14 9.40 9.30
C GLY A 236 -8.99 8.39 9.30
N THR A 237 -8.95 7.62 10.37
CA THR A 237 -7.98 6.54 10.56
C THR A 237 -8.64 5.20 10.36
N ILE A 238 -8.00 4.35 9.57
CA ILE A 238 -8.35 2.94 9.43
C ILE A 238 -7.45 2.16 10.38
N SER A 239 -8.06 1.51 11.39
CA SER A 239 -7.36 0.62 12.30
C SER A 239 -7.70 -0.83 12.01
N TYR A 240 -6.67 -1.67 11.92
CA TYR A 240 -6.80 -3.10 11.70
C TYR A 240 -6.99 -3.84 13.02
N ALA A 241 -8.19 -3.69 13.61
CA ALA A 241 -8.67 -4.53 14.69
C ALA A 241 -9.61 -5.60 14.13
N GLU A 242 -9.44 -6.85 14.59
CA GLU A 242 -10.11 -8.12 14.25
C GLU A 242 -11.53 -8.08 13.63
N GLY A 243 -11.71 -7.46 12.47
CA GLY A 243 -13.00 -7.44 11.74
C GLY A 243 -13.40 -6.12 11.08
N GLY A 244 -12.77 -4.99 11.41
CA GLY A 244 -13.11 -3.68 10.81
C GLY A 244 -12.29 -3.38 9.56
N ARG A 245 -12.93 -3.37 8.39
CA ARG A 245 -12.30 -3.06 7.08
C ARG A 245 -12.99 -1.92 6.35
N LEU A 246 -13.71 -1.08 7.08
CA LEU A 246 -14.53 -0.02 6.53
C LEU A 246 -14.20 1.31 7.21
N LEU A 247 -13.84 2.32 6.42
CA LEU A 247 -13.87 3.71 6.87
C LEU A 247 -15.09 4.38 6.26
N ARG A 248 -16.03 4.80 7.11
CA ARG A 248 -17.17 5.62 6.71
C ARG A 248 -16.86 7.08 7.01
N ILE A 249 -16.88 7.92 5.98
CA ILE A 249 -16.60 9.35 6.07
C ILE A 249 -17.92 10.11 5.95
N PRO A 250 -18.54 10.55 7.07
CA PRO A 250 -19.83 11.22 7.05
C PRO A 250 -19.69 12.68 6.58
N LEU A 251 -20.49 13.06 5.60
CA LEU A 251 -20.47 14.39 4.99
C LEU A 251 -21.87 14.98 4.96
N THR A 252 -21.94 16.30 4.86
CA THR A 252 -23.20 16.99 4.57
C THR A 252 -23.02 17.98 3.44
N ALA A 253 -24.00 18.08 2.56
CA ALA A 253 -24.03 19.05 1.48
C ALA A 253 -25.23 19.99 1.63
N SER A 254 -25.05 21.26 1.26
CA SER A 254 -26.11 22.28 1.28
C SER A 254 -25.83 23.35 0.22
N TYR A 255 -26.87 24.04 -0.22
CA TYR A 255 -26.68 25.28 -0.98
C TYR A 255 -26.20 26.39 -0.04
N VAL A 256 -25.35 27.28 -0.55
CA VAL A 256 -24.86 28.46 0.16
C VAL A 256 -25.02 29.70 -0.71
N GLN A 257 -25.51 30.79 -0.12
CA GLN A 257 -25.62 32.08 -0.80
C GLN A 257 -24.25 32.71 -0.98
N THR A 258 -23.89 33.02 -2.23
CA THR A 258 -22.64 33.71 -2.59
C THR A 258 -22.85 35.19 -2.91
N ALA A 259 -24.04 35.57 -3.37
CA ALA A 259 -24.38 36.97 -3.61
C ALA A 259 -24.50 37.75 -2.29
N ALA A 260 -24.12 39.03 -2.31
CA ALA A 260 -24.17 39.90 -1.12
C ALA A 260 -25.58 40.02 -0.53
N THR A 261 -26.62 40.02 -1.38
CA THR A 261 -28.03 40.15 -0.97
C THR A 261 -28.90 39.11 -1.68
N ALA A 262 -30.08 38.83 -1.12
CA ALA A 262 -31.03 37.88 -1.70
C ALA A 262 -31.54 38.32 -3.09
N ALA A 263 -31.55 39.63 -3.38
CA ALA A 263 -31.88 40.17 -4.70
C ALA A 263 -30.86 39.78 -5.78
N GLY A 264 -29.63 39.44 -5.39
CA GLY A 264 -28.59 38.92 -6.28
C GLY A 264 -28.75 37.42 -6.62
N ILE A 265 -29.75 36.74 -6.06
CA ILE A 265 -30.04 35.33 -6.36
C ILE A 265 -31.03 35.26 -7.51
N ARG A 266 -30.65 34.57 -8.59
CA ARG A 266 -31.56 34.21 -9.69
C ARG A 266 -31.93 32.73 -9.55
N ALA A 267 -33.22 32.44 -9.53
CA ALA A 267 -33.71 31.06 -9.49
C ALA A 267 -33.37 30.31 -10.79
N GLY A 268 -33.13 29.00 -10.67
CA GLY A 268 -32.82 28.12 -11.79
C GLY A 268 -32.33 26.76 -11.30
N PRO A 269 -31.98 25.84 -12.23
CA PRO A 269 -31.33 24.58 -11.89
C PRO A 269 -30.01 24.82 -11.14
N ALA A 270 -29.70 23.95 -10.18
CA ALA A 270 -28.52 24.11 -9.31
C ALA A 270 -27.80 22.78 -9.11
N ASP A 271 -27.50 22.10 -10.22
CA ASP A 271 -26.69 20.88 -10.24
C ASP A 271 -25.23 21.23 -10.03
N ALA A 272 -24.47 20.41 -9.32
CA ALA A 272 -23.04 20.61 -9.11
C ALA A 272 -22.31 19.27 -9.19
N LYS A 273 -21.02 19.31 -9.58
CA LYS A 273 -20.19 18.12 -9.75
C LYS A 273 -18.81 18.34 -9.15
N ALA A 274 -18.38 17.42 -8.30
CA ALA A 274 -17.04 17.38 -7.74
C ALA A 274 -16.44 15.99 -7.93
N THR A 275 -15.13 15.91 -8.15
CA THR A 275 -14.36 14.69 -8.00
C THR A 275 -13.70 14.67 -6.63
N PHE A 276 -13.38 13.49 -6.12
CA PHE A 276 -12.62 13.36 -4.88
C PHE A 276 -11.49 12.37 -5.08
N ASN A 277 -10.32 12.72 -4.53
CA ASN A 277 -9.17 11.84 -4.47
C ASN A 277 -8.90 11.46 -3.03
N VAL A 278 -8.62 10.18 -2.83
CA VAL A 278 -8.25 9.63 -1.52
C VAL A 278 -6.78 9.26 -1.57
N THR A 279 -6.01 9.75 -0.59
CA THR A 279 -4.58 9.45 -0.44
C THR A 279 -4.33 8.87 0.94
N TYR A 280 -3.38 7.94 1.06
CA TYR A 280 -3.10 7.19 2.28
C TYR A 280 -1.69 7.51 2.79
N ASN A 281 -1.54 7.63 4.11
CA ASN A 281 -0.27 7.78 4.84
C ASN A 281 -0.29 6.89 6.08
#